data_AF-A0A415KTL4-F1
#
_entry.id   AF-A0A415KTL4-F1
#
_cell.length_a   1.000
_cell.length_b   1.000
_cell.length_c   1.000
_cell.angle_alpha   90.00
_cell.angle_beta   90.00
_cell.angle_gamma   90.00
#
_symmetry.space_group_name_H-M   'P 1'
#
loop_
_entity.id
_entity.type
_entity.pdbx_description
1 polymer ?
#
loop_
_entity_poly.entity_id
_entity_poly.type
_entity_poly.pdbx_seq_one_letter_code
_entity_poly.pdbx_strand_id
1 'polypeptide(L)' 'MIQINGKDVSQIRVGNKIVTAVYIGAKLVWQSIRSCFGSGFWINSSPWKNDEGWEN' A
#
# COMPACT_ATOMS: atom_id res chain seq x y z
N MET A 1 -8.99 0.28 2.51
CA MET A 1 -7.78 0.92 3.06
C MET A 1 -7.99 1.10 4.56
N ILE A 2 -7.01 0.75 5.38
CA ILE A 2 -7.14 0.89 6.85
C ILE A 2 -6.82 2.33 7.23
N GLN A 3 -7.71 2.93 8.02
CA GLN A 3 -7.57 4.28 8.56
C GLN A 3 -7.56 4.25 10.08
N ILE A 4 -6.72 5.11 10.67
CA ILE A 4 -6.67 5.34 12.12
C ILE A 4 -6.77 6.85 12.32
N ASN A 5 -7.77 7.31 13.08
CA ASN A 5 -8.01 8.74 13.33
C ASN A 5 -8.12 9.59 12.05
N GLY A 6 -8.81 9.06 11.02
CA GLY A 6 -8.97 9.73 9.72
C GLY A 6 -7.71 9.80 8.86
N LYS A 7 -6.62 9.13 9.26
CA LYS A 7 -5.37 9.06 8.49
C LYS A 7 -5.17 7.67 7.92
N ASP A 8 -4.75 7.59 6.67
CA ASP A 8 -4.38 6.32 6.04
C ASP A 8 -3.13 5.75 6.71
N VAL A 9 -3.22 4.50 7.17
CA VAL A 9 -2.06 3.78 7.74
C VAL A 9 -1.02 3.66 6.66
N SER A 10 0.21 4.16 6.83
CA SER A 10 1.33 4.11 5.84
C SER A 10 2.20 2.85 5.94
N GLN A 11 2.34 2.27 7.14
CA GLN A 11 3.12 1.07 7.39
C GLN A 11 2.52 0.30 8.57
N ILE A 12 2.59 -1.03 8.52
CA ILE A 12 2.24 -1.91 9.63
C ILE A 12 3.47 -2.75 9.97
N ARG A 13 3.77 -2.90 11.27
CA ARG A 13 4.88 -3.73 11.77
C ARG A 13 4.38 -4.68 12.85
N VAL A 14 4.98 -5.87 12.91
CA VAL A 14 4.82 -6.83 14.00
C VAL A 14 6.21 -7.11 14.57
N GLY A 15 6.51 -6.51 15.72
CA GLY A 15 7.88 -6.43 16.23
C GLY A 15 8.81 -5.78 15.20
N ASN A 16 9.86 -6.50 14.81
CA ASN A 16 10.85 -6.02 13.84
C ASN A 16 10.49 -6.35 12.37
N LYS A 17 9.35 -6.99 12.11
CA LYS A 17 8.94 -7.40 10.76
C LYS A 17 7.97 -6.37 10.15
N ILE A 18 8.19 -6.03 8.88
CA ILE A 18 7.28 -5.18 8.10
C ILE A 18 6.19 -6.07 7.50
N VAL A 19 4.93 -5.66 7.65
CA VAL A 19 3.78 -6.33 7.05
C VAL A 19 3.56 -5.78 5.65
N THR A 20 3.51 -6.67 4.66
CA THR A 20 3.31 -6.30 3.24
C THR A 20 1.85 -6.31 2.83
N ALA A 21 1.01 -7.14 3.47
CA ALA A 21 -0.42 -7.23 3.20
C ALA A 21 -1.20 -7.68 4.43
N VAL A 22 -2.45 -7.22 4.55
CA VAL A 22 -3.41 -7.63 5.58
C VAL A 22 -4.66 -8.16 4.88
N TYR A 23 -5.12 -9.32 5.32
CA TYR A 23 -6.30 -10.00 4.80
C TYR A 23 -7.33 -10.22 5.91
N ILE A 24 -8.61 -10.20 5.53
CA ILE A 24 -9.70 -10.74 6.35
C ILE A 24 -10.28 -11.92 5.56
N GLY A 25 -10.01 -13.14 6.04
CA GLY A 25 -10.23 -14.35 5.24
C GLY A 25 -9.41 -14.32 3.95
N ALA A 26 -10.07 -14.49 2.79
CA ALA A 26 -9.44 -14.39 1.47
C ALA A 26 -9.39 -12.94 0.90
N LYS A 27 -9.94 -11.95 1.60
CA LYS A 27 -10.08 -10.58 1.09
C LYS A 27 -8.89 -9.72 1.50
N LEU A 28 -8.17 -9.15 0.52
CA LEU A 28 -7.14 -8.13 0.76
C LEU A 28 -7.79 -6.83 1.26
N VAL A 29 -7.39 -6.36 2.44
CA VAL A 29 -7.94 -5.13 3.05
C VAL A 29 -6.93 -3.99 3.14
N TRP A 30 -5.64 -4.31 3.08
CA TRP A 30 -4.54 -3.34 3.07
C TRP A 30 -3.26 -3.97 2.52
N GLN A 31 -2.43 -3.18 1.86
CA GLN A 31 -1.10 -3.57 1.41
C GLN A 31 -0.11 -2.41 1.54
N SER A 32 1.17 -2.76 1.72
CA SER A 32 2.26 -1.79 1.86
C SER A 32 2.54 -1.07 0.54
N ILE A 33 2.42 -1.78 -0.57
CA ILE A 33 2.60 -1.23 -1.92
C ILE A 33 1.25 -0.71 -2.40
N ARG A 34 1.17 0.59 -2.71
CA ARG A 34 -0.10 1.29 -2.94
C ARG A 34 -0.23 1.86 -4.33
N SER A 35 0.77 1.60 -5.15
CA SER A 35 0.87 2.07 -6.50
C SER A 35 1.66 1.09 -7.33
N CYS A 36 1.45 1.18 -8.63
CA CYS A 36 2.26 0.46 -9.59
C CYS A 36 3.74 0.85 -9.54
N PHE A 37 4.08 2.06 -9.07
CA PHE A 37 5.48 2.48 -8.91
C PHE A 37 6.22 1.61 -7.90
N GLY A 38 5.68 1.43 -6.69
CA GLY A 38 6.27 0.56 -5.68
C GLY A 38 6.25 -0.94 -6.03
N SER A 39 5.48 -1.34 -7.06
CA SER A 39 5.37 -2.72 -7.55
C SER A 39 6.38 -3.03 -8.67
N GLY A 40 6.92 -2.03 -9.35
CA GLY A 40 7.80 -2.21 -10.52
C GLY A 40 7.07 -2.65 -11.80
N PHE A 41 5.74 -2.72 -11.80
CA PHE A 41 4.91 -3.02 -12.97
C PHE A 41 3.55 -2.32 -12.85
N TRP A 42 2.91 -2.07 -14.00
CA TRP A 42 1.62 -1.36 -14.07
C TRP A 42 0.46 -2.16 -13.48
N ILE A 43 -0.38 -1.52 -12.65
CA ILE A 43 -1.54 -2.12 -11.99
C ILE A 43 -2.74 -1.18 -12.16
N ASN A 44 -3.70 -1.57 -13.01
CA ASN A 44 -4.89 -0.75 -13.36
C ASN A 44 -5.77 -0.36 -12.15
N SER A 45 -5.82 -1.21 -11.11
CA SER A 45 -6.61 -0.95 -9.90
C SER A 45 -5.89 -0.07 -8.86
N SER A 46 -4.64 0.30 -9.12
CA SER A 46 -3.82 1.14 -8.26
C SER A 46 -2.87 1.97 -9.11
N PRO A 47 -3.40 2.92 -9.91
CA PRO A 47 -2.60 3.77 -10.80
C PRO A 47 -1.54 4.51 -9.98
N TRP A 48 -0.50 5.02 -10.65
CA TRP A 48 0.49 5.87 -10.01
C TRP A 48 -0.21 6.97 -9.22
N LYS A 49 0.15 7.12 -7.94
CA LYS A 49 -0.27 8.32 -7.22
C LYS A 49 0.59 9.45 -7.79
N ASN A 50 -0.05 10.56 -8.14
CA ASN A 50 0.55 11.68 -8.89
C ASN A 50 1.99 12.02 -8.47
N ASP A 51 2.25 12.09 -7.16
CA ASP A 51 3.55 12.47 -6.57
C ASP A 51 4.60 11.33 -6.56
N GLU A 52 4.31 10.18 -7.18
CA GLU A 52 5.23 9.05 -7.36
C GLU A 52 5.70 8.91 -8.81
N GLY A 53 5.39 9.88 -9.66
CA GLY A 53 6.02 10.01 -10.98
C GLY A 53 7.53 10.20 -10.83
N TRP A 54 8.30 9.76 -11.83
CA TRP A 54 9.74 9.98 -11.87
C TRP A 54 10.02 11.49 -11.85
N GLU A 55 10.47 12.02 -10.72
CA GLU A 55 10.97 13.40 -10.64
C GLU A 55 12.33 13.47 -11.34
N ASN A 56 12.47 14.37 -12.30
CA ASN A 56 13.65 14.57 -13.15
C ASN A 56 14.61 15.59 -12.55
#